data_AF-A0A933QY72-F1
#
_entry.id   AF-A0A933QY72-F1
#
_cell.length_a   1.000
_cell.length_b   1.000
_cell.length_c   1.000
_cell.angle_alpha   90.00
_cell.angle_beta   90.00
_cell.angle_gamma   90.00
#
_symmetry.space_group_name_H-M   'P 1'
#
loop_
_entity.id
_entity.type
_entity.pdbx_description
1 polymer ?
#
loop_
_entity_poly.entity_id
_entity_poly.type
_entity_poly.pdbx_seq_one_letter_code
_entity_poly.pdbx_strand_id
1 'polypeptide(L)'
;MITKQIASFSDYAKFISDECDEDNLLFRGQQRDWKLLPKVGRLCPYENNDLDKIECLMLDSFKKQAIPFLNRLPENDWDWLALAQHHGMATRLLDWTLNPFAAIWFVIEKPALENRLPICRIKRTMNRSNKWNVINTV
;
A
#
# COMPACT_ATOMS: atom_id res chain seq x y z
N MET A 1 13.98 -11.66 8.29
CA MET A 1 13.80 -10.48 7.43
C MET A 1 15.17 -10.16 6.84
N ILE A 2 15.26 -10.01 5.53
CA ILE A 2 16.48 -9.60 4.83
C ILE A 2 16.35 -8.10 4.57
N THR A 3 17.35 -7.31 4.95
CA THR A 3 17.37 -5.86 4.73
C THR A 3 18.57 -5.51 3.88
N LYS A 4 18.38 -4.70 2.83
CA LYS A 4 19.43 -4.31 1.88
C LYS A 4 19.39 -2.79 1.74
N GLN A 5 20.49 -2.13 2.09
CA GLN A 5 20.63 -0.69 1.86
C GLN A 5 21.02 -0.44 0.41
N ILE A 6 20.40 0.55 -0.23
CA ILE A 6 20.67 0.87 -1.63
C ILE A 6 21.00 2.36 -1.73
N ALA A 7 22.27 2.67 -1.99
CA ALA A 7 22.74 4.05 -1.97
C ALA A 7 22.37 4.85 -3.22
N SER A 8 22.03 4.18 -4.33
CA SER A 8 21.77 4.83 -5.61
C SER A 8 20.65 4.17 -6.41
N PHE A 9 20.04 4.96 -7.31
CA PHE A 9 19.06 4.43 -8.26
C PHE A 9 19.65 3.32 -9.16
N SER A 10 20.91 3.44 -9.55
CA SER A 10 21.59 2.42 -10.35
C SER A 10 21.72 1.10 -9.59
N ASP A 11 22.02 1.16 -8.29
CA ASP A 11 22.09 -0.03 -7.43
C ASP A 11 20.69 -0.64 -7.23
N TYR A 12 19.65 0.20 -7.16
CA TYR A 12 18.26 -0.26 -7.13
C TYR A 12 17.90 -1.01 -8.41
N ALA A 13 18.18 -0.43 -9.57
CA ALA A 13 17.86 -1.04 -10.86
C ALA A 13 18.57 -2.39 -11.05
N LYS A 14 19.85 -2.49 -10.66
CA LYS A 14 20.60 -3.76 -10.65
C LYS A 14 19.98 -4.77 -9.69
N PHE A 15 19.59 -4.34 -8.50
CA PHE A 15 18.94 -5.24 -7.55
C PHE A 15 17.62 -5.80 -8.08
N ILE A 16 16.83 -4.97 -8.77
CA ILE A 16 15.59 -5.43 -9.41
C ILE A 16 15.91 -6.42 -10.55
N SER A 17 16.91 -6.15 -11.40
CA SER A 17 17.27 -7.09 -12.46
C SER A 17 17.80 -8.42 -11.94
N ASP A 18 18.59 -8.39 -10.87
CA ASP A 18 19.33 -9.56 -10.40
C ASP A 18 18.48 -10.45 -9.47
N GLU A 19 17.59 -9.86 -8.67
CA GLU A 19 16.87 -10.58 -7.62
C GLU A 19 15.35 -10.57 -7.77
N CYS A 20 14.81 -9.75 -8.68
CA CYS A 20 13.37 -9.59 -8.87
C CYS A 20 12.87 -10.10 -10.24
N ASP A 21 13.50 -11.15 -10.76
CA ASP A 21 13.21 -11.78 -12.06
C ASP A 21 11.90 -12.61 -12.10
N GLU A 22 11.01 -12.46 -11.10
CA GLU A 22 9.78 -13.24 -10.99
C GLU A 22 8.52 -12.37 -11.10
N ASP A 23 7.55 -12.83 -11.91
CA ASP A 23 6.23 -12.24 -12.22
C ASP A 23 5.29 -12.04 -11.02
N ASN A 24 5.79 -12.23 -9.81
CA ASN A 24 5.01 -12.42 -8.60
C ASN A 24 5.55 -11.57 -7.44
N LEU A 25 6.10 -10.39 -7.72
CA LEU A 25 6.58 -9.47 -6.71
C LEU A 25 5.68 -8.25 -6.59
N LEU A 26 5.19 -8.01 -5.38
CA LEU A 26 4.48 -6.81 -4.97
C LEU A 26 5.44 -5.88 -4.24
N PHE A 27 5.43 -4.63 -4.65
CA PHE A 27 6.25 -3.56 -4.11
C PHE A 27 5.35 -2.52 -3.44
N ARG A 28 5.84 -1.93 -2.34
CA ARG A 28 5.20 -0.81 -1.67
C ARG A 28 6.27 0.13 -1.12
N GLY A 29 6.30 1.36 -1.63
CA GLY A 29 7.13 2.41 -1.07
C GLY A 29 6.47 3.09 0.11
N GLN A 30 7.25 3.41 1.14
CA GLN A 30 6.81 4.26 2.23
C GLN A 30 7.98 5.12 2.73
N GLN A 31 7.71 6.39 3.03
CA GLN A 31 8.76 7.35 3.45
C GLN A 31 9.28 7.10 4.86
N ARG A 32 8.57 6.29 5.65
CA ARG A 32 8.91 5.98 7.03
C ARG A 32 8.57 4.54 7.31
N ASP A 33 9.31 3.93 8.22
CA ASP A 33 9.04 2.59 8.71
C ASP A 33 7.88 2.54 9.72
N TRP A 34 6.71 2.99 9.31
CA TRP A 34 5.49 2.82 10.09
C TRP A 34 4.87 1.44 9.88
N LYS A 35 4.00 1.05 10.82
CA LYS A 35 3.20 -0.18 10.70
C LYS A 35 2.39 -0.13 9.41
N LEU A 36 2.29 -1.27 8.73
CA LEU A 36 1.46 -1.48 7.54
C LEU A 36 -0.02 -1.54 7.92
N LEU A 37 -0.54 -0.41 8.37
CA LEU A 37 -1.95 -0.23 8.68
C LEU A 37 -2.61 0.57 7.56
N PRO A 38 -3.77 0.12 7.05
CA PRO A 38 -4.58 0.90 6.13
C PRO A 38 -5.11 2.15 6.83
N LYS A 39 -5.60 3.13 6.06
CA LYS A 39 -5.99 4.43 6.60
C LYS A 39 -7.06 4.31 7.69
N VAL A 40 -8.04 3.41 7.51
CA VAL A 40 -9.09 3.14 8.52
C VAL A 40 -8.51 2.65 9.85
N GLY A 41 -7.53 1.73 9.80
CA GLY A 41 -6.87 1.18 10.99
C GLY A 41 -5.92 2.17 11.69
N ARG A 42 -5.61 3.32 11.08
CA ARG A 42 -4.86 4.41 11.72
C ARG A 42 -5.77 5.40 12.45
N LEU A 43 -6.98 5.63 11.94
CA LEU A 43 -7.92 6.59 12.50
C LEU A 43 -8.69 6.03 13.70
N CYS A 44 -8.96 4.72 13.67
CA CYS A 44 -9.68 4.03 14.72
C CYS A 44 -8.71 3.01 15.36
N PRO A 45 -8.08 3.34 16.50
CA PRO A 45 -7.27 2.39 17.24
C PRO A 45 -8.07 1.12 17.54
N TYR A 46 -7.44 -0.04 17.42
CA TYR A 46 -8.02 -1.40 17.43
C TYR A 46 -8.74 -1.80 18.73
N GLU A 47 -8.97 -0.85 19.65
CA GLU A 47 -9.53 -1.11 20.97
C GLU A 47 -11.04 -1.44 20.93
N ASN A 48 -11.71 -1.17 19.80
CA ASN A 48 -13.09 -1.58 19.56
C ASN A 48 -13.18 -2.40 18.27
N ASN A 49 -13.68 -3.64 18.36
CA ASN A 49 -13.92 -4.59 17.26
C ASN A 49 -14.93 -4.12 16.19
N ASP A 50 -15.23 -2.82 16.13
CA ASP A 50 -16.25 -2.24 15.25
C ASP A 50 -15.66 -1.58 13.99
N LEU A 51 -14.35 -1.70 13.75
CA LEU A 51 -13.68 -1.15 12.56
C LEU A 51 -14.38 -1.55 11.25
N ASP A 52 -14.70 -2.83 11.09
CA ASP A 52 -15.40 -3.34 9.92
C ASP A 52 -16.80 -2.72 9.79
N LYS A 53 -17.54 -2.59 10.90
CA LYS A 53 -18.88 -2.00 10.89
C LYS A 53 -18.84 -0.53 10.53
N ILE A 54 -17.89 0.22 11.09
CA ILE A 54 -17.71 1.64 10.82
C ILE A 54 -17.38 1.85 9.33
N GLU A 55 -16.46 1.05 8.77
CA GLU A 55 -16.15 1.12 7.35
C GLU A 55 -17.36 0.78 6.47
N CYS A 56 -18.12 -0.26 6.80
CA CYS A 56 -19.35 -0.59 6.08
C CYS A 56 -20.35 0.57 6.10
N LEU A 57 -20.59 1.18 7.25
CA LEU A 57 -21.49 2.34 7.37
C LEU A 57 -20.99 3.55 6.56
N MET A 58 -19.68 3.82 6.59
CA MET A 58 -19.07 4.86 5.78
C MET A 58 -19.22 4.56 4.28
N LEU A 59 -19.03 3.30 3.86
CA LEU A 59 -19.12 2.88 2.47
C LEU A 59 -20.56 2.97 1.96
N ASP A 60 -21.53 2.57 2.77
CA ASP A 60 -22.96 2.70 2.44
C ASP A 60 -23.38 4.16 2.29
N SER A 61 -22.88 5.04 3.17
CA SER A 61 -23.10 6.48 3.07
C SER A 61 -22.47 7.05 1.79
N PHE A 62 -21.23 6.63 1.48
CA PHE A 62 -20.52 7.03 0.26
C PHE A 62 -21.28 6.58 -0.99
N LYS A 63 -21.73 5.32 -1.06
CA LYS A 63 -22.52 4.77 -2.17
C LYS A 63 -23.74 5.62 -2.46
N LYS A 64 -24.54 5.92 -1.43
CA LYS A 64 -25.77 6.73 -1.55
C LYS A 64 -25.49 8.13 -2.11
N GLN A 65 -24.39 8.75 -1.70
CA GLN A 65 -24.00 10.09 -2.12
C GLN A 65 -23.31 10.12 -3.48
N ALA A 66 -22.59 9.06 -3.85
CA ALA A 66 -21.79 9.00 -5.07
C ALA A 66 -22.63 8.73 -6.32
N ILE A 67 -23.74 7.97 -6.23
CA ILE A 67 -24.57 7.55 -7.37
C ILE A 67 -24.89 8.70 -8.36
N PRO A 68 -25.32 9.90 -7.94
CA PRO A 68 -25.64 10.99 -8.88
C PRO A 68 -24.44 11.51 -9.68
N PHE A 69 -23.22 11.25 -9.24
CA PHE A 69 -21.99 11.75 -9.85
C PHE A 69 -21.27 10.70 -10.70
N LEU A 70 -21.81 9.47 -10.80
CA LEU A 70 -21.16 8.36 -11.48
C LEU A 70 -21.71 8.16 -12.90
N ASN A 71 -20.81 8.21 -13.88
CA ASN A 71 -21.11 7.83 -15.25
C ASN A 71 -21.27 6.31 -15.42
N ARG A 72 -20.60 5.52 -14.56
CA ARG A 72 -20.67 4.06 -14.50
C ARG A 72 -20.70 3.62 -13.04
N LEU A 73 -21.63 2.72 -12.72
CA LEU A 73 -21.69 2.13 -11.38
C LEU A 73 -20.58 1.08 -11.21
N PRO A 74 -19.85 1.10 -10.09
CA PRO A 74 -18.95 0.03 -9.70
C PRO A 74 -19.68 -1.31 -9.58
N GLU A 75 -19.03 -2.42 -10.00
CA GLU A 75 -19.68 -3.72 -10.13
C GLU A 75 -19.70 -4.50 -8.81
N ASN A 76 -18.70 -4.28 -7.96
CA ASN A 76 -18.53 -4.99 -6.70
C ASN A 76 -18.04 -4.06 -5.58
N ASP A 77 -18.00 -4.57 -4.35
CA ASP A 77 -17.59 -3.79 -3.18
C ASP A 77 -16.11 -3.36 -3.20
N TRP A 78 -15.23 -4.08 -3.89
CA TRP A 78 -13.83 -3.68 -4.06
C TRP A 78 -13.70 -2.45 -4.94
N ASP A 79 -14.45 -2.39 -6.03
CA ASP A 79 -14.49 -1.21 -6.91
C ASP A 79 -15.05 0.00 -6.16
N TRP A 80 -16.08 -0.21 -5.32
CA TRP A 80 -16.62 0.82 -4.44
C TRP A 80 -15.59 1.30 -3.41
N LEU A 81 -14.85 0.39 -2.78
CA LEU A 81 -13.79 0.73 -1.83
C LEU A 81 -12.64 1.50 -2.52
N ALA A 82 -12.25 1.10 -3.72
CA ALA A 82 -11.22 1.78 -4.50
C ALA A 82 -11.66 3.20 -4.88
N LEU A 83 -12.91 3.35 -5.34
CA LEU A 83 -13.50 4.65 -5.65
C LEU A 83 -13.59 5.53 -4.40
N ALA A 84 -14.06 4.99 -3.27
CA ALA A 84 -14.13 5.71 -2.02
C ALA A 84 -12.73 6.16 -1.53
N GLN A 85 -11.73 5.29 -1.64
CA GLN A 85 -10.34 5.60 -1.31
C GLN A 85 -9.78 6.72 -2.21
N HIS A 86 -10.11 6.71 -3.52
CA HIS A 86 -9.73 7.76 -4.46
C HIS A 86 -10.30 9.14 -4.04
N HIS A 87 -11.51 9.16 -3.49
CA HIS A 87 -12.13 10.36 -2.92
C HIS A 87 -11.73 10.65 -1.45
N GLY A 88 -10.76 9.92 -0.92
CA GLY A 88 -10.14 10.22 0.37
C GLY A 88 -10.76 9.51 1.59
N MET A 89 -11.79 8.67 1.39
CA MET A 89 -12.35 7.85 2.48
C MET A 89 -11.27 6.95 3.06
N ALA A 90 -11.28 6.80 4.39
CA ALA A 90 -10.39 5.87 5.06
C ALA A 90 -10.93 4.44 4.89
N THR A 91 -10.30 3.67 4.01
CA THR A 91 -10.65 2.27 3.74
C THR A 91 -9.61 1.31 4.31
N ARG A 92 -9.91 0.01 4.25
CA ARG A 92 -9.05 -1.13 4.57
C ARG A 92 -8.00 -1.41 3.50
N LEU A 93 -8.11 -0.76 2.33
CA LEU A 93 -7.20 -0.99 1.22
C LEU A 93 -5.80 -0.45 1.53
N LEU A 94 -4.81 -1.19 1.05
CA LEU A 94 -3.41 -0.84 1.15
C LEU A 94 -2.81 -0.96 -0.26
N ASP A 95 -2.16 0.11 -0.71
CA ASP A 95 -1.62 0.18 -2.07
C ASP A 95 -0.38 -0.72 -2.23
N TRP A 96 -0.43 -1.65 -3.17
CA TRP A 96 0.69 -2.44 -3.62
C TRP A 96 0.77 -2.33 -5.14
N THR A 97 1.98 -2.38 -5.69
CA THR A 97 2.21 -2.28 -7.13
C THR A 97 3.11 -3.42 -7.59
N LEU A 98 2.88 -3.94 -8.80
CA LEU A 98 3.79 -4.87 -9.45
C LEU A 98 5.00 -4.15 -10.08
N ASN A 99 4.90 -2.82 -10.26
CA ASN A 99 5.98 -2.03 -10.82
C ASN A 99 6.93 -1.55 -9.70
N PRO A 100 8.17 -2.04 -9.63
CA PRO A 100 9.14 -1.63 -8.60
C PRO A 100 9.44 -0.13 -8.65
N PHE A 101 9.52 0.46 -9.85
CA PHE A 101 9.79 1.89 -10.02
C PHE A 101 8.63 2.78 -9.58
N ALA A 102 7.40 2.28 -9.65
CA ALA A 102 6.26 2.99 -9.05
C ALA A 102 6.34 2.99 -7.52
N ALA A 103 6.85 1.91 -6.90
CA ALA A 103 7.02 1.86 -5.45
C ALA A 103 8.13 2.80 -4.97
N ILE A 104 9.30 2.84 -5.64
CA ILE A 104 10.40 3.72 -5.22
C ILE A 104 10.03 5.20 -5.32
N TRP A 105 9.14 5.59 -6.23
CA TRP A 105 8.62 6.96 -6.28
C TRP A 105 8.07 7.42 -4.92
N PHE A 106 7.25 6.60 -4.25
CA PHE A 106 6.69 6.91 -2.93
C PHE A 106 7.74 6.94 -1.80
N VAL A 107 8.93 6.39 -2.04
CA VAL A 107 10.07 6.45 -1.12
C VAL A 107 10.77 7.81 -1.24
N ILE A 108 10.95 8.31 -2.47
CA ILE A 108 11.80 9.47 -2.78
C ILE A 108 11.06 10.78 -3.06
N GLU A 109 9.73 10.74 -3.26
CA GLU A 109 8.92 11.91 -3.66
C GLU A 109 9.06 13.12 -2.71
N LYS A 110 9.34 12.87 -1.42
CA LYS A 110 9.63 13.95 -0.46
C LYS A 110 11.06 13.83 0.05
N PRO A 111 11.71 14.97 0.34
CA PRO A 111 13.04 14.96 0.94
C PRO A 111 13.05 14.16 2.23
N ALA A 112 14.13 13.43 2.45
CA ALA A 112 14.35 12.72 3.70
C ALA A 112 14.34 13.73 4.85
N LEU A 113 13.49 13.47 5.85
CA LEU A 113 13.50 14.25 7.08
C LEU A 113 14.67 13.74 7.93
N GLU A 114 15.37 14.64 8.63
CA GLU A 114 16.45 14.27 9.55
C GLU A 114 16.02 13.10 10.46
N ASN A 115 16.88 12.07 10.55
CA ASN A 115 16.69 10.82 11.29
C ASN A 115 15.61 9.86 10.78
N ARG A 116 15.16 9.96 9.52
CA ARG A 116 14.19 9.00 8.96
C ARG A 116 14.63 8.49 7.59
N LEU A 117 14.99 7.22 7.55
CA LEU A 117 15.30 6.53 6.31
C LEU A 117 14.00 6.08 5.64
N PRO A 118 13.84 6.39 4.35
CA PRO A 118 12.70 5.91 3.60
C PRO A 118 12.88 4.41 3.32
N ILE A 119 11.79 3.72 3.01
CA ILE A 119 11.79 2.26 2.98
C ILE A 119 10.86 1.75 1.87
N CYS A 120 11.41 1.05 0.89
CA CYS A 120 10.61 0.21 0.00
C CYS A 120 10.44 -1.16 0.63
N ARG A 121 9.24 -1.75 0.51
CA ARG A 121 8.91 -3.11 0.95
C ARG A 121 8.57 -3.96 -0.25
N ILE A 122 9.18 -5.14 -0.32
CA ILE A 122 8.94 -6.12 -1.38
C ILE A 122 8.28 -7.34 -0.74
N LYS A 123 7.29 -7.93 -1.42
CA LYS A 123 6.59 -9.13 -1.00
C LYS A 123 6.37 -10.02 -2.21
N ARG A 124 6.61 -11.33 -2.08
CA ARG A 124 6.16 -12.30 -3.10
C ARG A 124 4.66 -12.51 -2.98
N THR A 125 3.94 -12.45 -4.11
CA THR A 125 2.56 -12.92 -4.21
C THR A 125 2.55 -14.38 -3.76
N MET A 126 1.49 -14.77 -3.04
CA MET A 126 1.49 -16.05 -2.33
C MET A 126 1.74 -17.22 -3.28
N ASN A 127 2.83 -17.95 -3.03
CA ASN A 127 2.72 -19.40 -2.98
C ASN A 127 2.29 -19.75 -1.54
N ARG A 128 1.39 -20.74 -1.35
CA ARG A 128 0.59 -21.02 -0.12
C ARG A 128 1.29 -21.03 1.26
N SER A 129 2.60 -20.85 1.34
CA SER A 129 3.35 -20.67 2.59
C SER A 129 3.34 -19.21 3.06
N ASN A 130 2.74 -18.95 4.22
CA ASN A 130 2.70 -17.67 4.96
C ASN A 130 4.08 -17.15 5.44
N LYS A 131 5.13 -17.19 4.61
CA LYS A 131 6.45 -16.66 4.96
C LYS A 131 6.64 -15.24 4.41
N TRP A 132 6.75 -14.30 5.33
CA TRP A 132 6.94 -12.88 5.06
C TRP A 132 8.41 -12.56 4.83
N ASN A 133 8.80 -12.30 3.58
CA ASN A 133 10.04 -11.60 3.28
C ASN A 133 9.67 -10.16 2.99
N VAL A 134 9.91 -9.27 3.94
CA VAL A 134 9.91 -7.82 3.70
C VAL A 134 11.35 -7.45 3.40
N ILE A 135 11.60 -7.01 2.18
CA ILE A 135 12.88 -6.38 1.83
C ILE A 135 12.72 -4.90 2.09
N ASN A 136 13.41 -4.38 3.11
CA ASN A 136 13.46 -2.97 3.42
C ASN A 136 14.58 -2.33 2.61
N THR A 137 14.24 -1.41 1.70
CA THR A 137 15.20 -0.71 0.83
C THR A 137 15.32 0.74 1.28
N VAL A 138 16.48 1.10 1.86
CA VAL A 138 16.88 2.48 2.19
C VAL A 138 17.31 3.19 0.93
#